data_AF-A0A661DS66-F1
#
_entry.id   AF-A0A661DS66-F1
#
_cell.length_a   1.000
_cell.length_b   1.000
_cell.length_c   1.000
_cell.angle_alpha   90.00
_cell.angle_beta   90.00
_cell.angle_gamma   90.00
#
_symmetry.space_group_name_H-M   'P 1'
#
loop_
_entity.id
_entity.type
_entity.pdbx_description
1 polymer ?
#
loop_
_entity_poly.entity_id
_entity_poly.type
_entity_poly.pdbx_seq_one_letter_code
_entity_poly.pdbx_strand_id
1 'polypeptide(L)'
;MGNIKKTAMVSLFALAFAALGATAHAGKPGFEKCQGIAKAGMNDCGTSKHACAGMAKTDADPEEWVYVPEGTCAKVAGNKGAK
;
A
#
# COMPACT_ATOMS: atom_id res chain seq x y z
N MET A 1 -19.24 52.00 -4.30
CA MET A 1 -18.29 51.30 -5.18
C MET A 1 -17.90 49.99 -4.50
N GLY A 2 -18.39 48.80 -4.85
CA GLY A 2 -18.77 48.33 -6.17
C GLY A 2 -17.56 47.71 -6.89
N ASN A 3 -17.16 46.52 -6.45
CA ASN A 3 -16.69 45.36 -7.24
C ASN A 3 -15.52 45.45 -8.24
N ILE A 4 -14.61 44.48 -8.07
CA ILE A 4 -13.76 43.78 -9.07
C ILE A 4 -12.46 44.49 -9.47
N LYS A 5 -11.33 43.83 -9.13
CA LYS A 5 -10.23 43.38 -10.04
C LYS A 5 -8.98 43.04 -9.23
N LYS A 6 -8.91 41.83 -8.68
CA LYS A 6 -7.64 41.14 -8.38
C LYS A 6 -7.80 39.67 -8.79
N THR A 7 -8.03 39.47 -10.08
CA THR A 7 -8.04 38.15 -10.69
C THR A 7 -6.61 37.75 -11.00
N ALA A 8 -6.33 36.46 -10.84
CA ALA A 8 -5.09 35.75 -11.16
C ALA A 8 -3.96 35.81 -10.11
N MET A 9 -4.19 35.18 -8.95
CA MET A 9 -3.14 34.30 -8.43
C MET A 9 -3.37 32.92 -9.05
N VAL A 10 -2.63 32.63 -10.12
CA VAL A 10 -2.53 31.30 -10.70
C VAL A 10 -1.93 30.39 -9.62
N SER A 11 -2.76 29.55 -9.02
CA SER A 11 -2.34 28.53 -8.07
C SER A 11 -1.54 27.44 -8.79
N LEU A 12 -0.24 27.68 -9.00
CA LEU A 12 0.73 26.70 -9.51
C LEU A 12 1.12 25.65 -8.45
N PHE A 13 0.14 24.96 -7.86
CA PHE A 13 0.40 23.94 -6.83
C PHE A 13 -0.17 22.56 -7.19
N ALA A 14 -0.13 22.18 -8.46
CA ALA A 14 -0.70 20.93 -8.95
C ALA A 14 0.34 19.83 -9.32
N LEU A 15 1.60 19.92 -8.88
CA LEU A 15 2.65 19.02 -9.38
C LEU A 15 3.45 18.24 -8.31
N ALA A 16 3.02 18.22 -7.04
CA ALA A 16 3.78 17.53 -5.99
C ALA A 16 3.42 16.05 -5.74
N PHE A 17 2.43 15.47 -6.44
CA PHE A 17 1.94 14.11 -6.12
C PHE A 17 2.51 12.97 -6.97
N ALA A 18 3.44 13.23 -7.89
CA ALA A 18 3.95 12.19 -8.80
C ALA A 18 5.06 11.28 -8.20
N ALA A 19 5.51 11.52 -6.96
CA ALA A 19 6.70 10.85 -6.42
C ALA A 19 6.44 9.73 -5.39
N LEU A 20 5.20 9.48 -4.95
CA LEU A 20 4.88 8.33 -4.09
C LEU A 20 4.43 7.13 -4.94
N GLY A 21 5.26 6.75 -5.90
CA GLY A 21 5.06 5.51 -6.64
C GLY A 21 5.28 4.32 -5.71
N ALA A 22 4.26 3.47 -5.58
CA ALA A 22 4.38 2.17 -4.93
C ALA A 22 5.60 1.44 -5.51
N THR A 23 6.60 1.17 -4.66
CA THR A 23 7.75 0.38 -5.07
C THR A 23 7.26 -1.05 -5.29
N ALA A 24 7.12 -1.43 -6.57
CA ALA A 24 6.97 -2.84 -6.90
C ALA A 24 8.24 -3.53 -6.39
N HIS A 25 8.12 -4.26 -5.28
CA HIS A 25 9.24 -4.96 -4.69
C HIS A 25 9.65 -6.09 -5.63
N ALA A 26 10.69 -5.87 -6.44
CA ALA A 26 11.41 -6.97 -7.04
C ALA A 26 11.92 -7.82 -5.88
N GLY A 27 11.50 -9.09 -5.83
CA GLY A 27 11.71 -9.95 -4.67
C GLY A 27 13.17 -9.94 -4.22
N LYS A 28 13.42 -9.48 -2.99
CA LYS A 28 14.72 -9.57 -2.33
C LYS A 28 14.97 -11.03 -1.94
N PRO A 29 16.15 -11.62 -2.25
CA PRO A 29 16.50 -12.96 -1.79
C PRO A 29 16.35 -13.10 -0.27
N GLY A 30 15.80 -14.23 0.19
CA GLY A 30 15.58 -14.52 1.60
C GLY A 30 14.30 -13.89 2.18
N PHE A 31 13.40 -13.38 1.33
CA PHE A 31 12.12 -12.82 1.74
C PHE A 31 10.98 -13.41 0.90
N GLU A 32 9.80 -13.54 1.51
CA GLU A 32 8.60 -14.10 0.92
C GLU A 32 7.40 -13.15 1.09
N LYS A 33 6.45 -13.25 0.14
CA LYS A 33 5.15 -12.58 0.23
C LYS A 33 4.21 -13.43 1.08
N CYS A 34 3.76 -12.87 2.19
CA CYS A 34 2.89 -13.57 3.14
C CYS A 34 1.46 -13.05 3.10
N GLN A 35 0.58 -13.81 2.45
CA GLN A 35 -0.83 -13.44 2.30
C GLN A 35 -1.69 -13.84 3.51
N GLY A 36 -2.78 -13.12 3.74
CA GLY A 36 -3.77 -13.46 4.75
C GLY A 36 -3.32 -13.26 6.20
N ILE A 37 -2.17 -12.61 6.42
CA ILE A 37 -1.65 -12.33 7.77
C ILE A 37 -1.58 -10.82 8.10
N ALA A 38 -1.81 -9.95 7.12
CA ALA A 38 -1.79 -8.50 7.32
C ALA A 38 -2.95 -8.07 8.24
N LYS A 39 -2.68 -7.15 9.16
CA LYS A 39 -3.75 -6.45 9.90
C LYS A 39 -4.34 -5.33 9.05
N ALA A 40 -5.52 -4.85 9.42
CA ALA A 40 -6.10 -3.65 8.83
C ALA A 40 -5.08 -2.50 8.88
N GLY A 41 -4.88 -1.85 7.73
CA GLY A 41 -3.91 -0.76 7.57
C GLY A 41 -2.43 -1.18 7.60
N MET A 42 -2.11 -2.48 7.56
CA MET A 42 -0.74 -2.98 7.71
C MET A 42 -0.31 -3.94 6.58
N ASN A 43 -0.91 -3.81 5.39
CA ASN A 43 -0.49 -4.54 4.19
C ASN A 43 0.57 -3.79 3.39
N ASP A 44 1.29 -4.54 2.55
CA ASP A 44 2.15 -4.02 1.50
C ASP A 44 1.39 -3.73 0.19
N CYS A 45 2.02 -2.97 -0.70
CA CYS A 45 1.46 -2.52 -1.97
C CYS A 45 1.11 -3.68 -2.92
N GLY A 46 0.24 -3.46 -3.92
CA GLY A 46 0.06 -4.42 -5.02
C GLY A 46 -0.87 -5.60 -4.70
N THR A 47 -2.14 -5.27 -4.40
CA THR A 47 -3.27 -6.22 -4.46
C THR A 47 -4.22 -5.80 -5.59
N SER A 48 -5.19 -6.66 -5.95
CA SER A 48 -6.24 -6.30 -6.91
C SER A 48 -7.21 -5.24 -6.38
N LYS A 49 -7.31 -5.09 -5.07
CA LYS A 49 -8.24 -4.16 -4.40
C LYS A 49 -7.71 -2.73 -4.36
N HIS A 50 -6.40 -2.57 -4.19
CA HIS A 50 -5.74 -1.28 -4.15
C HIS A 50 -4.23 -1.40 -4.40
N ALA A 51 -3.65 -0.31 -4.90
CA ALA A 51 -2.24 -0.29 -5.24
C ALA A 51 -1.32 -0.03 -4.03
N CYS A 52 -1.80 0.66 -2.99
CA CYS A 52 -0.95 1.20 -1.92
C CYS A 52 -0.93 0.34 -0.66
N ALA A 53 0.18 0.42 0.07
CA ALA A 53 0.33 -0.12 1.42
C ALA A 53 -0.61 0.58 2.41
N GLY A 54 -0.96 -0.11 3.47
CA GLY A 54 -1.81 0.42 4.55
C GLY A 54 -3.27 0.65 4.17
N MET A 55 -3.75 0.00 3.12
CA MET A 55 -5.11 0.13 2.60
C MET A 55 -6.03 -1.06 2.94
N ALA A 56 -5.49 -2.10 3.57
CA ALA A 56 -6.24 -3.25 4.06
C ALA A 56 -7.35 -2.79 5.00
N LYS A 57 -8.59 -3.15 4.68
CA LYS A 57 -9.77 -2.72 5.45
C LYS A 57 -10.05 -3.59 6.67
N THR A 58 -9.62 -4.84 6.61
CA THR A 58 -9.90 -5.86 7.63
C THR A 58 -8.64 -6.65 7.91
N ASP A 59 -8.56 -7.20 9.11
CA ASP A 59 -7.51 -8.14 9.47
C ASP A 59 -7.61 -9.42 8.63
N ALA A 60 -6.45 -9.97 8.27
CA ALA A 60 -6.29 -11.27 7.63
C ALA A 60 -7.06 -11.43 6.30
N ASP A 61 -7.23 -10.35 5.54
CA ASP A 61 -7.80 -10.44 4.19
C ASP A 61 -6.88 -11.31 3.29
N PRO A 62 -7.42 -12.32 2.56
CA PRO A 62 -6.61 -13.27 1.81
C PRO A 62 -5.76 -12.67 0.68
N GLU A 63 -6.16 -11.53 0.11
CA GLU A 63 -5.38 -10.87 -0.94
C GLU A 63 -4.30 -9.96 -0.35
N GLU A 64 -4.52 -9.48 0.88
CA GLU A 64 -3.61 -8.61 1.60
C GLU A 64 -2.41 -9.39 2.11
N TRP A 65 -1.24 -8.76 2.03
CA TRP A 65 0.02 -9.43 2.29
C TRP A 65 1.05 -8.52 2.92
N VAL A 66 2.07 -9.14 3.50
CA VAL A 66 3.27 -8.46 3.99
C VAL A 66 4.53 -9.16 3.48
N TYR A 67 5.60 -8.40 3.26
CA TYR A 67 6.91 -8.92 2.86
C TYR A 67 7.76 -9.21 4.09
N VAL A 68 8.08 -10.50 4.28
CA VAL A 68 8.73 -10.98 5.51
C VAL A 68 9.92 -11.88 5.16
N PRO A 69 10.85 -12.14 6.10
CA PRO A 69 11.90 -13.14 5.87
C PRO A 69 11.29 -14.51 5.57
N GLU A 70 11.94 -15.27 4.70
CA GLU A 70 11.52 -16.63 4.34
C GLU A 70 11.31 -17.53 5.57
N GLY A 71 10.27 -18.37 5.49
CA GLY A 71 9.88 -19.28 6.57
C GLY A 71 9.16 -18.59 7.73
N THR A 72 8.86 -17.28 7.62
CA THR A 72 8.03 -16.58 8.60
C THR A 72 6.57 -16.94 8.42
N CYS A 73 6.10 -17.09 7.17
CA CYS A 73 4.70 -17.45 6.89
C CYS A 73 4.26 -18.74 7.57
N ALA A 74 5.14 -19.75 7.57
CA ALA A 74 4.89 -21.05 8.18
C ALA A 74 4.83 -21.00 9.71
N LYS A 75 5.44 -19.98 10.33
CA LYS A 75 5.47 -19.80 11.79
C LYS A 75 4.26 -19.03 12.32
N VAL A 76 3.55 -18.29 11.46
CA VAL A 76 2.36 -17.54 11.85
C VAL A 76 1.17 -18.50 11.90
N ALA A 77 0.70 -18.80 13.12
CA ALA A 77 -0.49 -19.60 13.34
C ALA A 77 -1.71 -18.95 12.67
N GLY A 78 -2.43 -19.71 11.83
CA GLY A 78 -3.63 -19.25 11.12
C GLY A 78 -3.45 -18.97 9.62
N ASN A 79 -2.25 -19.19 9.06
CA ASN A 79 -1.98 -18.95 7.66
C ASN A 79 -2.71 -19.97 6.75
N LYS A 80 -3.88 -19.57 6.20
CA LYS A 80 -4.60 -20.33 5.16
C LYS A 80 -4.02 -20.12 3.76
N GLY A 81 -2.99 -19.27 3.62
CA GLY A 81 -2.38 -18.87 2.35
C GLY A 81 -0.98 -19.43 2.11
N ALA A 82 -0.45 -20.29 2.99
CA ALA A 82 0.79 -21.02 2.72
C ALA A 82 0.53 -22.15 1.71
N LYS A 83 0.43 -21.79 0.43
CA LYS A 83 0.46 -22.75 -0.68
C LYS A 83 1.13 -22.18 -1.91
#